data_AF-A0ABD0YU39-F1
#
_entry.id   AF-A0ABD0YU39-F1
#
_cell.length_a   1.000
_cell.length_b   1.000
_cell.length_c   1.000
_cell.angle_alpha   90.00
_cell.angle_beta   90.00
_cell.angle_gamma   90.00
#
_symmetry.space_group_name_H-M   'P 1'
#
loop_
_entity.id
_entity.type
_entity.pdbx_description
1 polymer ?
#
loop_
_entity_poly.entity_id
_entity_poly.type
_entity_poly.pdbx_seq_one_letter_code
_entity_poly.pdbx_strand_id
1 'polypeptide(L)'
;MTNEYSTLFGKVRDHSARLQALLENRQEFEGCIEKCQQWLIQAEVALSADMRTANLGLIQEQLNKYTKLNNECDHVGDDIKGIEDLSSRMKLAESDRLILLDTVKGLSERHTHVKGAIAGRIKALGDALDNIKQVQERVNRTMDLVGSVQAQVKELSKPVGNRAEDVQETIDAYQVTFQRS
;
A
#
# COMPACT_ATOMS: atom_id res chain seq x y z
N MET A 1 -28.19 -65.10 1.91
CA MET A 1 -28.22 -64.03 0.89
C MET A 1 -28.54 -62.64 1.44
N THR A 2 -29.36 -62.47 2.49
CA THR A 2 -29.76 -61.13 2.98
C THR A 2 -28.65 -60.35 3.71
N ASN A 3 -27.76 -61.04 4.44
CA ASN A 3 -26.69 -60.40 5.24
C ASN A 3 -25.51 -59.90 4.37
N GLU A 4 -25.10 -60.69 3.37
CA GLU A 4 -24.07 -60.30 2.41
C GLU A 4 -24.52 -59.10 1.57
N TYR A 5 -25.78 -59.09 1.14
CA TYR A 5 -26.37 -57.97 0.41
C TYR A 5 -26.44 -56.69 1.25
N SER A 6 -26.80 -56.79 2.53
CA SER A 6 -26.79 -55.66 3.47
C SER A 6 -25.38 -55.11 3.70
N THR A 7 -24.39 -56.00 3.85
CA THR A 7 -22.98 -55.61 4.01
C THR A 7 -22.44 -54.91 2.77
N LEU A 8 -22.76 -55.43 1.58
CA LEU A 8 -22.37 -54.83 0.30
C LEU A 8 -23.02 -53.45 0.13
N PHE A 9 -24.30 -53.32 0.43
CA PHE A 9 -25.02 -52.05 0.35
C PHE A 9 -24.43 -51.01 1.31
N GLY A 10 -24.05 -51.41 2.53
CA GLY A 10 -23.32 -50.56 3.47
C GLY A 10 -21.99 -50.05 2.90
N LYS A 11 -21.16 -50.95 2.34
CA LYS A 11 -19.90 -50.59 1.71
C LYS A 11 -20.06 -49.62 0.53
N VAL A 12 -21.07 -49.83 -0.32
CA VAL A 12 -21.37 -48.93 -1.44
C VAL A 12 -21.78 -47.55 -0.94
N ARG A 13 -22.63 -47.49 0.09
CA ARG A 13 -23.05 -46.21 0.70
C ARG A 13 -21.86 -45.46 1.29
N ASP A 14 -21.02 -46.14 2.06
CA ASP A 14 -19.86 -45.52 2.70
C ASP A 14 -18.82 -45.07 1.66
N HIS A 15 -18.63 -45.84 0.59
CA HIS A 15 -17.79 -45.45 -0.53
C HIS A 15 -18.33 -44.22 -1.26
N SER A 16 -19.65 -44.18 -1.51
CA SER A 16 -20.32 -43.04 -2.12
C SER A 16 -20.17 -41.77 -1.28
N ALA A 17 -20.41 -41.86 0.04
CA ALA A 17 -20.22 -40.75 0.97
C ALA A 17 -18.77 -40.23 0.98
N ARG A 18 -17.79 -41.13 0.96
CA ARG A 18 -16.37 -40.76 0.88
C ARG A 18 -16.01 -40.08 -0.43
N LEU A 19 -16.54 -40.55 -1.56
CA LEU A 19 -16.31 -39.91 -2.86
C LEU A 19 -16.94 -38.52 -2.92
N GLN A 20 -18.13 -38.36 -2.36
CA GLN A 20 -18.80 -37.05 -2.27
C GLN A 20 -17.97 -36.05 -1.47
N ALA A 21 -17.47 -36.43 -0.29
CA ALA A 21 -16.61 -35.57 0.53
C ALA A 21 -15.29 -35.22 -0.19
N LEU A 22 -14.71 -36.16 -0.94
CA LEU A 22 -13.51 -35.89 -1.73
C LEU A 22 -13.77 -34.90 -2.88
N LEU A 23 -14.94 -34.99 -3.51
CA LEU A 23 -15.34 -34.06 -4.56
C LEU A 23 -15.54 -32.65 -4.01
N GLU A 24 -16.25 -32.51 -2.89
CA GLU A 24 -16.48 -31.22 -2.22
C GLU A 24 -15.15 -30.57 -1.81
N ASN A 25 -14.26 -31.31 -1.14
CA ASN A 25 -12.94 -30.81 -0.77
C ASN A 25 -12.12 -30.34 -1.99
N ARG A 26 -12.25 -31.05 -3.12
CA ARG A 26 -11.56 -30.67 -4.36
C ARG A 26 -12.13 -29.40 -4.97
N GLN A 27 -13.45 -29.25 -4.98
CA GLN A 27 -14.12 -28.04 -5.46
C GLN A 27 -13.75 -26.81 -4.63
N GLU A 28 -13.70 -26.96 -3.31
CA GLU A 28 -13.25 -25.90 -2.41
C GLU A 28 -11.81 -25.50 -2.69
N PHE A 29 -10.92 -26.49 -2.84
CA PHE A 29 -9.51 -26.27 -3.15
C PHE A 29 -9.31 -25.55 -4.49
N GLU A 30 -9.96 -26.02 -5.56
CA GLU A 30 -9.90 -25.38 -6.89
C GLU A 30 -10.48 -23.95 -6.83
N GLY A 31 -11.56 -23.75 -6.07
CA GLY A 31 -12.13 -22.42 -5.85
C GLY A 31 -11.21 -21.46 -5.09
N CYS A 32 -10.42 -21.94 -4.12
CA CYS A 32 -9.40 -21.14 -3.45
C CYS A 32 -8.29 -20.68 -4.41
N ILE A 33 -7.82 -21.58 -5.28
CA ILE A 33 -6.83 -21.25 -6.33
C ILE A 33 -7.39 -20.16 -7.24
N GLU A 34 -8.61 -20.32 -7.74
CA GLU A 34 -9.23 -19.35 -8.65
C GLU A 34 -9.35 -17.96 -8.00
N LYS A 35 -9.81 -17.90 -6.74
CA LYS A 35 -9.90 -16.64 -5.99
C LYS A 35 -8.54 -15.95 -5.85
N CYS A 36 -7.49 -16.70 -5.51
CA CYS A 36 -6.13 -16.15 -5.40
C CYS A 36 -5.65 -15.61 -6.76
N GLN A 37 -5.89 -16.35 -7.85
CA GLN A 37 -5.52 -15.92 -9.20
C GLN A 37 -6.26 -14.64 -9.61
N GLN A 38 -7.57 -14.58 -9.39
CA GLN A 38 -8.39 -13.42 -9.70
C GLN A 38 -7.95 -12.18 -8.91
N TRP A 39 -7.70 -12.34 -7.61
CA TRP A 39 -7.21 -11.23 -6.78
C TRP A 39 -5.85 -10.74 -7.26
N LEU A 40 -4.91 -11.64 -7.58
CA LEU A 40 -3.59 -11.25 -8.10
C LEU A 40 -3.70 -10.44 -9.40
N ILE A 41 -4.56 -10.87 -10.34
CA ILE A 41 -4.80 -10.12 -11.59
C ILE A 41 -5.32 -8.70 -11.28
N GLN A 42 -6.29 -8.59 -10.37
CA GLN A 42 -6.86 -7.30 -10.00
C GLN A 42 -5.82 -6.39 -9.32
N ALA A 43 -4.99 -6.95 -8.45
CA ALA A 43 -3.92 -6.23 -7.78
C ALA A 43 -2.85 -5.75 -8.77
N GLU A 44 -2.45 -6.59 -9.73
CA GLU A 44 -1.51 -6.23 -10.80
C GLU A 44 -2.05 -5.07 -11.66
N VAL A 45 -3.35 -5.09 -12.02
CA VAL A 45 -4.01 -3.99 -12.72
C VAL A 45 -4.07 -2.72 -11.87
N ALA A 46 -4.34 -2.82 -10.57
CA ALA A 46 -4.32 -1.67 -9.68
C ALA A 46 -2.91 -1.07 -9.55
N LEU A 47 -1.87 -1.90 -9.62
CA LEU A 47 -0.47 -1.49 -9.56
C LEU A 47 0.07 -0.91 -10.87
N SER A 48 -0.56 -1.20 -12.02
CA SER A 48 -0.17 -0.62 -13.31
C SER A 48 -0.59 0.85 -13.45
N ALA A 49 -1.48 1.35 -12.59
CA ALA A 49 -1.85 2.76 -12.59
C ALA A 49 -0.68 3.66 -12.10
N ASP A 50 -0.57 4.83 -12.72
CA ASP A 50 0.43 5.83 -12.35
C ASP A 50 0.18 6.41 -10.96
N MET A 51 1.27 6.65 -10.23
CA MET A 51 1.22 7.30 -8.92
C MET A 51 0.93 8.79 -9.09
N ARG A 52 0.02 9.34 -8.29
CA ARG A 52 -0.40 10.74 -8.42
C ARG A 52 -0.04 11.51 -7.15
N THR A 53 1.01 12.32 -7.23
CA THR A 53 1.58 13.07 -6.09
C THR A 53 1.32 14.58 -6.16
N ALA A 54 0.33 15.01 -6.97
CA ALA A 54 0.11 16.42 -7.26
C ALA A 54 -0.39 17.27 -6.08
N ASN A 55 -1.08 16.66 -5.10
CA ASN A 55 -1.55 17.36 -3.91
C ASN A 55 -1.66 16.41 -2.71
N LEU A 56 -1.69 17.00 -1.51
CA LEU A 56 -1.72 16.30 -0.23
C LEU A 56 -2.92 15.34 -0.10
N GLY A 57 -4.12 15.79 -0.50
CA GLY A 57 -5.34 14.99 -0.38
C GLY A 57 -5.28 13.72 -1.23
N LEU A 58 -4.77 13.83 -2.45
CA LEU A 58 -4.63 12.70 -3.36
C LEU A 58 -3.60 11.67 -2.87
N ILE A 59 -2.48 12.14 -2.31
CA ILE A 59 -1.47 11.25 -1.71
C ILE A 59 -2.08 10.49 -0.52
N GLN A 60 -2.82 11.19 0.35
CA GLN A 60 -3.45 10.54 1.49
C GLN A 60 -4.51 9.51 1.07
N GLU A 61 -5.30 9.81 0.03
CA GLU A 61 -6.25 8.86 -0.55
C GLU A 61 -5.55 7.64 -1.13
N GLN A 62 -4.47 7.84 -1.89
CA GLN A 62 -3.69 6.75 -2.47
C GLN A 62 -3.01 5.89 -1.39
N LEU A 63 -2.47 6.50 -0.32
CA LEU A 63 -1.95 5.77 0.83
C LEU A 63 -3.01 4.89 1.46
N ASN A 64 -4.21 5.44 1.72
CA ASN A 64 -5.30 4.65 2.29
C ASN A 64 -5.69 3.46 1.39
N LYS A 65 -5.71 3.65 0.07
CA LYS A 65 -5.97 2.56 -0.89
C LYS A 65 -4.90 1.49 -0.85
N TYR A 66 -3.62 1.87 -0.95
CA TYR A 66 -2.53 0.89 -0.97
C TYR A 66 -2.35 0.19 0.39
N THR A 67 -2.65 0.84 1.51
CA THR A 67 -2.68 0.19 2.83
C THR A 67 -3.77 -0.89 2.90
N LYS A 68 -4.97 -0.61 2.37
CA LYS A 68 -6.03 -1.63 2.28
C LYS A 68 -5.61 -2.80 1.38
N LEU A 69 -5.06 -2.49 0.20
CA LEU A 69 -4.55 -3.49 -0.72
C LEU A 69 -3.43 -4.34 -0.09
N ASN A 70 -2.57 -3.74 0.75
CA ASN A 70 -1.54 -4.45 1.49
C ASN A 70 -2.13 -5.45 2.49
N ASN A 71 -3.18 -5.05 3.22
CA ASN A 71 -3.86 -5.95 4.15
C ASN A 71 -4.52 -7.12 3.41
N GLU A 72 -5.20 -6.86 2.29
CA GLU A 72 -5.76 -7.92 1.44
C GLU A 72 -4.66 -8.85 0.90
N CYS A 73 -3.51 -8.28 0.52
CA CYS A 73 -2.34 -9.05 0.08
C CYS A 73 -1.85 -10.02 1.15
N ASP A 74 -1.86 -9.62 2.43
CA ASP A 74 -1.48 -10.51 3.52
C ASP A 74 -2.46 -11.70 3.66
N HIS A 75 -3.77 -11.47 3.54
CA HIS A 75 -4.78 -12.53 3.60
C HIS A 75 -4.62 -13.53 2.46
N VAL A 76 -4.42 -13.04 1.22
CA VAL A 76 -4.17 -13.91 0.06
C VAL A 76 -2.86 -14.69 0.22
N GLY A 77 -1.86 -14.11 0.89
CA GLY A 77 -0.63 -14.80 1.21
C GLY A 77 -0.84 -16.00 2.13
N ASP A 78 -1.76 -15.89 3.09
CA ASP A 78 -2.12 -16.99 3.97
C ASP A 78 -2.99 -18.04 3.26
N ASP A 79 -3.89 -17.63 2.37
CA ASP A 79 -4.63 -18.56 1.50
C ASP A 79 -3.69 -19.37 0.60
N ILE A 80 -2.68 -18.73 -0.02
CA ILE A 80 -1.68 -19.40 -0.86
C ILE A 80 -0.87 -20.42 -0.05
N LYS A 81 -0.46 -20.10 1.19
CA LYS A 81 0.20 -21.08 2.07
C LYS A 81 -0.71 -22.25 2.39
N GLY A 82 -1.99 -22.00 2.66
CA GLY A 82 -2.99 -23.05 2.88
C GLY A 82 -3.14 -23.98 1.68
N ILE A 83 -3.14 -23.41 0.46
CA ILE A 83 -3.15 -24.16 -0.80
C ILE A 83 -1.86 -24.99 -0.93
N GLU A 84 -0.69 -24.42 -0.65
CA GLU A 84 0.61 -25.12 -0.70
C GLU A 84 0.64 -26.32 0.26
N ASP A 85 0.20 -26.12 1.50
CA ASP A 85 0.11 -27.16 2.54
C ASP A 85 -0.87 -28.27 2.15
N LEU A 86 -2.04 -27.94 1.57
CA LEU A 86 -2.98 -28.95 1.07
C LEU A 86 -2.41 -29.70 -0.13
N SER A 87 -1.79 -29.00 -1.08
CA SER A 87 -1.20 -29.58 -2.29
C SER A 87 -0.14 -30.62 -1.96
N SER A 88 0.71 -30.34 -0.98
CA SER A 88 1.79 -31.26 -0.56
C SER A 88 1.28 -32.58 0.03
N ARG A 89 0.05 -32.60 0.55
CA ARG A 89 -0.59 -33.78 1.18
C ARG A 89 -1.46 -34.57 0.22
N MET A 90 -1.76 -34.04 -0.96
CA MET A 90 -2.60 -34.70 -1.95
C MET A 90 -1.89 -35.90 -2.59
N LYS A 91 -2.64 -36.99 -2.77
CA LYS A 91 -2.18 -38.18 -3.51
C LYS A 91 -2.67 -38.07 -4.96
N LEU A 92 -1.80 -37.61 -5.84
CA LEU A 92 -2.09 -37.38 -7.26
C LEU A 92 -1.18 -38.26 -8.13
N ALA A 93 -1.57 -38.44 -9.39
CA ALA A 93 -0.64 -38.93 -10.40
C ALA A 93 0.53 -37.94 -10.56
N GLU A 94 1.70 -38.42 -10.96
CA GLU A 94 2.90 -37.58 -11.03
C GLU A 94 2.73 -36.38 -11.97
N SER A 95 2.05 -36.55 -13.10
CA SER A 95 1.73 -35.45 -14.03
C SER A 95 0.91 -34.35 -13.37
N ASP A 96 -0.15 -34.74 -12.64
CA ASP A 96 -1.07 -33.81 -12.00
C ASP A 96 -0.39 -33.09 -10.83
N ARG A 97 0.46 -33.82 -10.10
CA ARG A 97 1.28 -33.27 -9.02
C ARG A 97 2.22 -32.17 -9.55
N LEU A 98 2.87 -32.41 -10.69
CA LEU A 98 3.77 -31.42 -11.30
C LEU A 98 3.01 -30.17 -11.75
N ILE A 99 1.85 -30.32 -12.39
CA ILE A 99 1.01 -29.19 -12.81
C ILE A 99 0.56 -28.36 -11.60
N LEU A 100 0.14 -29.04 -10.52
CA LEU A 100 -0.30 -28.37 -9.30
C LEU A 100 0.85 -27.60 -8.64
N LEU A 101 2.03 -28.22 -8.52
CA LEU A 101 3.20 -27.55 -7.94
C LEU A 101 3.62 -26.32 -8.75
N ASP A 102 3.58 -26.40 -10.08
CA ASP A 102 3.87 -25.25 -10.93
C ASP A 102 2.84 -24.12 -10.74
N THR A 103 1.56 -24.47 -10.63
CA THR A 103 0.47 -23.52 -10.36
C THR A 103 0.66 -22.81 -9.02
N VAL A 104 0.94 -23.55 -7.95
CA VAL A 104 1.16 -23.02 -6.59
C VAL A 104 2.43 -22.16 -6.52
N LYS A 105 3.50 -22.59 -7.20
CA LYS A 105 4.72 -21.80 -7.32
C LYS A 105 4.46 -20.48 -8.04
N GLY A 106 3.73 -20.50 -9.16
CA GLY A 106 3.36 -19.29 -9.90
C GLY A 106 2.51 -18.32 -9.08
N LEU A 107 1.58 -18.83 -8.27
CA LEU A 107 0.82 -18.02 -7.31
C LEU A 107 1.74 -17.33 -6.29
N SER A 108 2.67 -18.09 -5.70
CA SER A 108 3.59 -17.59 -4.67
C SER A 108 4.56 -16.54 -5.21
N GLU A 109 5.09 -16.75 -6.41
CA GLU A 109 5.99 -15.80 -7.08
C GLU A 109 5.26 -14.50 -7.42
N ARG A 110 4.06 -14.58 -8.01
CA ARG A 110 3.24 -13.40 -8.31
C ARG A 110 2.83 -12.65 -7.05
N HIS A 111 2.43 -13.36 -6.00
CA HIS A 111 2.12 -12.77 -4.69
C HIS A 111 3.30 -11.99 -4.12
N THR A 112 4.49 -12.59 -4.13
CA THR A 112 5.72 -11.94 -3.66
C THR A 112 6.02 -10.67 -4.46
N HIS A 113 5.85 -10.72 -5.78
CA HIS A 113 6.02 -9.56 -6.65
C HIS A 113 5.02 -8.44 -6.34
N VAL A 114 3.73 -8.77 -6.26
CA VAL A 114 2.64 -7.83 -5.92
C VAL A 114 2.88 -7.19 -4.56
N LYS A 115 3.22 -7.98 -3.53
CA LYS A 115 3.53 -7.49 -2.19
C LYS A 115 4.69 -6.50 -2.18
N GLY A 116 5.77 -6.82 -2.90
CA GLY A 116 6.92 -5.93 -3.07
C GLY A 116 6.55 -4.61 -3.77
N ALA A 117 5.73 -4.68 -4.82
CA ALA A 117 5.26 -3.51 -5.55
C ALA A 117 4.35 -2.61 -4.68
N ILE A 118 3.44 -3.19 -3.89
CA ILE A 118 2.59 -2.46 -2.94
C ILE A 118 3.46 -1.73 -1.91
N ALA A 119 4.41 -2.43 -1.28
CA ALA A 119 5.32 -1.84 -0.31
C ALA A 119 6.14 -0.68 -0.92
N GLY A 120 6.61 -0.85 -2.15
CA GLY A 120 7.30 0.20 -2.90
C GLY A 120 6.42 1.44 -3.13
N ARG A 121 5.15 1.25 -3.51
CA ARG A 121 4.18 2.34 -3.71
C ARG A 121 3.87 3.07 -2.40
N ILE A 122 3.65 2.34 -1.30
CA ILE A 122 3.40 2.95 0.02
C ILE A 122 4.59 3.81 0.44
N LYS A 123 5.82 3.28 0.29
CA LYS A 123 7.04 4.03 0.62
C LYS A 123 7.16 5.30 -0.22
N ALA A 124 7.00 5.20 -1.54
CA ALA A 124 7.11 6.35 -2.43
C ALA A 124 6.06 7.44 -2.14
N LEU A 125 4.83 7.05 -1.79
CA LEU A 125 3.80 7.98 -1.35
C LEU A 125 4.11 8.62 0.00
N GLY A 126 4.68 7.87 0.94
CA GLY A 126 5.17 8.39 2.22
C GLY A 126 6.28 9.43 2.03
N ASP A 127 7.26 9.13 1.18
CA ASP A 127 8.35 10.07 0.86
C ASP A 127 7.81 11.36 0.19
N ALA A 128 6.84 11.22 -0.72
CA ALA A 128 6.18 12.37 -1.35
C ALA A 128 5.37 13.21 -0.35
N LEU A 129 4.69 12.56 0.60
CA LEU A 129 3.93 13.21 1.65
C LEU A 129 4.84 14.07 2.54
N ASP A 130 5.98 13.53 2.95
CA ASP A 130 6.93 14.23 3.80
C ASP A 130 7.61 15.39 3.07
N ASN A 131 7.90 15.23 1.78
CA ASN A 131 8.41 16.33 0.95
C ASN A 131 7.41 17.50 0.88
N ILE A 132 6.13 17.23 0.63
CA ILE A 132 5.11 18.29 0.58
C ILE A 132 5.01 19.02 1.92
N LYS A 133 5.05 18.29 3.05
CA LYS A 133 5.04 18.92 4.39
C LYS A 133 6.25 19.84 4.58
N GLN A 134 7.45 19.39 4.24
CA GLN A 134 8.67 20.20 4.34
C GLN A 134 8.62 21.44 3.45
N VAL A 135 8.10 21.32 2.23
CA VAL A 135 7.90 22.46 1.33
C VAL A 135 6.91 23.45 1.92
N GLN A 136 5.79 22.97 2.48
CA GLN A 136 4.81 23.83 3.13
C GLN A 136 5.39 24.59 4.32
N GLU A 137 6.20 23.94 5.16
CA GLU A 137 6.89 24.57 6.28
C GLU A 137 7.90 25.64 5.82
N ARG A 138 8.60 25.42 4.71
CA ARG A 138 9.50 26.43 4.12
C ARG A 138 8.72 27.61 3.57
N VAL A 139 7.61 27.37 2.88
CA VAL A 139 6.74 28.43 2.34
C VAL A 139 6.20 29.30 3.47
N ASN A 140 5.70 28.70 4.55
CA ASN A 140 5.19 29.43 5.71
C ASN A 140 6.27 30.33 6.33
N ARG A 141 7.48 29.78 6.55
CA ARG A 141 8.63 30.57 7.06
C ARG A 141 8.99 31.74 6.15
N THR A 142 9.01 31.52 4.84
CA THR A 142 9.29 32.60 3.88
C THR A 142 8.20 33.67 3.91
N MET A 143 6.92 33.29 4.01
CA MET A 143 5.81 34.24 4.14
C MET A 143 5.94 35.09 5.42
N ASP A 144 6.30 34.47 6.54
CA ASP A 144 6.52 35.18 7.81
C ASP A 144 7.67 36.20 7.69
N LEU A 145 8.78 35.80 7.05
CA LEU A 145 9.92 36.68 6.80
C LEU A 145 9.56 37.85 5.89
N VAL A 146 8.85 37.59 4.78
CA VAL A 146 8.38 38.65 3.88
C VAL A 146 7.44 39.61 4.60
N GLY A 147 6.53 39.08 5.43
CA GLY A 147 5.65 39.91 6.26
C GLY A 147 6.42 40.80 7.24
N SER A 148 7.44 40.26 7.90
CA SER A 148 8.31 41.02 8.81
C SER A 148 9.09 42.11 8.08
N VAL A 149 9.70 41.80 6.93
CA VAL A 149 10.44 42.79 6.12
C VAL A 149 9.50 43.89 5.62
N GLN A 150 8.31 43.53 5.16
CA GLN A 150 7.30 44.50 4.71
C GLN A 150 6.87 45.43 5.85
N ALA A 151 6.72 44.91 7.08
CA ALA A 151 6.41 45.71 8.26
C ALA A 151 7.55 46.69 8.60
N GLN A 152 8.80 46.23 8.57
CA GLN A 152 9.98 47.09 8.82
C GLN A 152 10.11 48.20 7.78
N VAL A 153 9.97 47.87 6.49
CA VAL A 153 10.00 48.87 5.41
C VAL A 153 8.89 49.90 5.58
N LYS A 154 7.68 49.46 5.97
CA LYS A 154 6.56 50.36 6.23
C LYS A 154 6.87 51.31 7.39
N GLU A 155 7.48 50.82 8.47
CA GLU A 155 7.88 51.64 9.61
C GLU A 155 8.92 52.68 9.21
N LEU A 156 9.96 52.27 8.47
CA LEU A 156 11.00 53.17 7.95
C LEU A 156 10.46 54.21 6.96
N SER A 157 9.40 53.88 6.24
CA SER A 157 8.76 54.80 5.28
C SER A 157 7.81 55.82 5.92
N LYS A 158 7.54 55.72 7.24
CA LYS A 158 6.80 56.78 7.95
C LYS A 158 7.66 58.05 7.92
N PRO A 159 7.10 59.22 7.58
CA PRO A 159 7.88 60.45 7.49
C PRO A 159 8.55 60.73 8.83
N VAL A 160 9.87 60.92 8.78
CA VAL A 160 10.69 61.35 9.92
C VAL A 160 10.08 62.66 10.42
N GLY A 161 9.78 62.73 11.72
CA GLY A 161 9.31 63.96 12.34
C GLY A 161 10.30 65.11 12.07
N ASN A 162 9.81 66.34 12.00
CA ASN A 162 10.54 67.51 11.51
C ASN A 162 11.71 67.97 12.43
N ARG A 163 12.24 67.10 13.30
CA ARG A 163 13.26 67.42 14.30
C ARG A 163 14.57 66.72 13.92
N ALA A 164 15.67 67.48 13.94
CA ALA A 164 16.99 67.01 13.52
C ALA A 164 17.54 65.82 14.35
N GLU A 165 17.01 65.60 15.55
CA GLU A 165 17.35 64.46 16.42
C GLU A 165 16.85 63.12 15.86
N ASP A 166 15.68 63.09 15.21
CA ASP A 166 15.05 61.88 14.66
C ASP A 166 15.84 61.31 13.45
N VAL A 167 16.61 62.18 12.76
CA VAL A 167 17.43 61.83 11.59
C VAL A 167 18.74 61.13 12.00
N GLN A 168 19.28 61.47 13.17
CA GLN A 168 20.53 60.87 13.66
C GLN A 168 20.30 59.43 14.18
N GLU A 169 19.17 59.21 14.85
CA GLU A 169 18.78 57.88 15.35
C GLU A 169 18.53 56.88 14.20
N THR A 170 18.00 57.36 13.08
CA THR A 170 17.79 56.54 11.88
C THR A 170 19.13 56.17 11.21
N ILE A 171 20.09 57.10 11.13
CA ILE A 171 21.43 56.82 10.58
C ILE A 171 22.16 55.74 11.38
N ASP A 172 22.07 55.80 12.72
CA ASP A 172 22.70 54.81 13.60
C ASP A 172 22.02 53.42 13.47
N ALA A 173 20.70 53.37 13.31
CA ALA A 173 19.96 52.14 13.05
C ALA A 173 20.33 51.50 11.70
N TYR A 174 20.61 52.29 10.65
CA TYR A 174 21.09 51.79 9.36
C TYR A 174 22.50 51.18 9.44
N GLN A 175 23.41 51.73 10.28
CA GLN A 175 24.76 51.19 10.44
C GLN A 175 24.79 49.83 11.14
N VAL A 176 23.92 49.62 12.13
CA VAL A 176 23.86 48.35 12.88
C VAL A 176 23.28 47.20 12.05
N THR A 177 22.33 47.48 11.16
CA THR A 177 21.71 46.46 10.30
C THR A 177 22.64 45.98 9.19
N PHE A 178 23.54 46.84 8.68
CA PHE A 178 24.48 46.48 7.61
C PHE A 178 25.75 45.76 8.10
N GLN A 179 26.04 45.79 9.41
CA GLN A 179 27.19 45.08 10.00
C GLN A 179 26.88 43.64 10.47
N ARG A 180 25.60 43.22 10.42
CA ARG A 180 25.14 41.89 10.88
C ARG A 180 24.75 40.93 9.75
N SER A 181 24.88 41.34 8.48
CA SER A 181 24.84 40.49 7.28
C SER A 181 26.22 39.94 6.95
#